data_AF-A0A936EBL5-F1
#
_entry.id   AF-A0A936EBL5-F1
#
_cell.length_a   1.000
_cell.length_b   1.000
_cell.length_c   1.000
_cell.angle_alpha   90.00
_cell.angle_beta   90.00
_cell.angle_gamma   90.00
#
_symmetry.space_group_name_H-M   'P 1'
#
loop_
_entity.id
_entity.type
_entity.pdbx_description
1 polymer ?
#
loop_
_entity_poly.entity_id
_entity_poly.type
_entity_poly.pdbx_seq_one_letter_code
_entity_poly.pdbx_strand_id
1 'polypeptide(L)'
;MFKRLPFFFALFGLMACAPATAVTPSPAPLADTAVALATVSSQPVASPTAPPTITRTATPLPATQPPPFTATPIPTATSSPTPAPTFTPSPTPLPTTAALCTDRIPSPDDLLVVVTGIYALSARYEPPDIVPLSDFFGPDVTKGYPSTIRAIVVEPLQRLIGDMQAGGLRPQIISGYRSYSSQAIAFQKWVEREPERATMLSARPGHSEHQLGTTVDFGSPTLYEYVEGAEPTLEFHTYFLKRLRGHGC
;
A
#
# COMPACT_ATOMS: atom_id res chain seq x y z
N MET A 1 11.36 67.00 50.33
CA MET A 1 11.66 67.27 48.89
C MET A 1 13.15 67.56 48.82
N PHE A 2 14.05 66.80 48.21
CA PHE A 2 14.06 66.02 46.96
C PHE A 2 14.85 64.72 47.15
N LYS A 3 14.31 63.58 46.70
CA LYS A 3 14.99 62.27 46.69
C LYS A 3 15.71 62.14 45.34
N ARG A 4 17.04 61.96 45.37
CA ARG A 4 17.89 61.77 44.17
C ARG A 4 17.73 60.35 43.62
N LEU A 5 17.58 60.24 42.31
CA LEU A 5 17.49 59.01 41.52
C LEU A 5 18.91 58.53 41.15
N PRO A 6 19.27 57.25 41.30
CA PRO A 6 20.50 56.73 40.70
C PRO A 6 20.28 56.22 39.28
N PHE A 7 21.19 56.65 38.40
CA PHE A 7 21.33 56.27 36.99
C PHE A 7 21.73 54.79 36.84
N PHE A 8 21.06 54.08 35.94
CA PHE A 8 21.42 52.74 35.46
C PHE A 8 22.55 52.86 34.42
N PHE A 9 23.62 52.08 34.58
CA PHE A 9 24.56 51.74 33.49
C PHE A 9 24.34 50.26 33.13
N ALA A 10 23.80 50.02 31.94
CA ALA A 10 23.68 48.69 31.36
C ALA A 10 24.96 48.39 30.56
N LEU A 11 25.66 47.32 30.94
CA LEU A 11 26.83 46.81 30.22
C LEU A 11 26.36 45.74 29.23
N PHE A 12 26.41 46.05 27.93
CA PHE A 12 26.18 45.10 26.84
C PHE A 12 27.43 44.23 26.63
N GLY A 13 27.35 42.96 26.99
CA GLY A 13 28.38 41.96 26.70
C GLY A 13 28.21 41.38 25.29
N LEU A 14 29.18 41.64 24.42
CA LEU A 14 29.35 40.95 23.13
C LEU A 14 29.87 39.53 23.39
N MET A 15 29.08 38.50 23.11
CA MET A 15 29.53 37.11 23.13
C MET A 15 29.84 36.66 21.70
N ALA A 16 31.13 36.54 21.39
CA ALA A 16 31.64 36.03 20.13
C ALA A 16 31.49 34.50 20.06
N CYS A 17 31.05 34.02 18.90
CA CYS A 17 30.85 32.61 18.57
C CYS A 17 32.20 31.96 18.19
N ALA A 18 32.57 30.84 18.82
CA ALA A 18 33.70 30.01 18.43
C ALA A 18 33.20 28.74 17.71
N PRO A 19 33.84 28.29 16.62
CA PRO A 19 33.41 27.10 15.90
C PRO A 19 33.83 25.82 16.65
N ALA A 20 32.87 24.90 16.82
CA ALA A 20 33.14 23.56 17.32
C ALA A 20 33.88 22.74 16.25
N THR A 21 35.08 22.28 16.58
CA THR A 21 35.85 21.30 15.80
C THR A 21 35.19 19.93 15.89
N ALA A 22 34.72 19.41 14.76
CA ALA A 22 34.24 18.04 14.63
C ALA A 22 35.40 17.04 14.75
N VAL A 23 35.31 16.12 15.70
CA VAL A 23 36.20 14.96 15.84
C VAL A 23 35.64 13.84 14.98
N THR A 24 36.35 13.49 13.90
CA THR A 24 36.07 12.31 13.08
C THR A 24 36.61 11.04 13.76
N PRO A 25 35.83 9.98 13.96
CA PRO A 25 36.38 8.68 14.34
C PRO A 25 37.05 8.00 13.14
N SER A 26 38.26 7.48 13.38
CA SER A 26 39.08 6.67 12.47
C SER A 26 38.43 5.32 12.15
N PRO A 27 38.49 4.80 10.91
CA PRO A 27 38.10 3.42 10.64
C PRO A 27 39.16 2.44 11.19
N ALA A 28 38.69 1.39 11.86
CA ALA A 28 39.51 0.25 12.29
C ALA A 28 39.93 -0.62 11.09
N PRO A 29 41.07 -1.34 11.15
CA PRO A 29 41.59 -2.07 10.00
C PRO A 29 40.76 -3.33 9.68
N LEU A 30 40.59 -3.58 8.38
CA LEU A 30 40.06 -4.83 7.84
C LEU A 30 41.01 -5.98 8.18
N ALA A 31 40.51 -6.95 8.96
CA ALA A 31 41.21 -8.21 9.17
C ALA A 31 40.94 -9.13 7.97
N ASP A 32 42.02 -9.40 7.25
CA ASP A 32 42.16 -10.46 6.25
C ASP A 32 41.68 -11.80 6.82
N THR A 33 40.67 -12.40 6.21
CA THR A 33 40.37 -13.82 6.40
C THR A 33 40.35 -14.49 5.04
N ALA A 34 41.48 -15.13 4.73
CA ALA A 34 41.64 -15.98 3.56
C ALA A 34 40.59 -17.10 3.56
N VAL A 35 39.74 -17.11 2.54
CA VAL A 35 38.87 -18.25 2.24
C VAL A 35 39.75 -19.28 1.52
N ALA A 36 39.98 -20.41 2.19
CA ALA A 36 40.65 -21.55 1.60
C ALA A 36 39.89 -22.05 0.35
N LEU A 37 40.59 -22.13 -0.78
CA LEU A 37 40.09 -22.81 -1.97
C LEU A 37 39.91 -24.31 -1.65
N ALA A 38 38.65 -24.72 -1.53
CA ALA A 38 38.29 -26.13 -1.62
C ALA A 38 38.15 -26.50 -3.12
N THR A 39 39.12 -27.24 -3.62
CA THR A 39 39.11 -27.85 -4.96
C THR A 39 38.03 -28.92 -5.01
N VAL A 40 36.90 -28.62 -5.67
CA VAL A 40 35.89 -29.64 -6.02
C VAL A 40 36.27 -30.28 -7.35
N SER A 41 36.61 -31.56 -7.26
CA SER A 41 36.83 -32.50 -8.34
C SER A 41 35.56 -32.65 -9.20
N SER A 42 35.63 -32.28 -10.48
CA SER A 42 34.58 -32.51 -11.46
C SER A 42 34.51 -33.99 -11.85
N GLN A 43 33.49 -34.71 -11.35
CA GLN A 43 33.08 -35.98 -11.92
C GLN A 43 32.10 -35.75 -13.10
N PRO A 44 32.15 -36.57 -14.17
CA PRO A 44 31.26 -36.41 -15.31
C PRO A 44 29.85 -36.88 -14.95
N VAL A 45 28.89 -35.95 -14.99
CA VAL A 45 27.46 -36.26 -14.87
C VAL A 45 26.96 -36.77 -16.22
N ALA A 46 26.42 -37.98 -16.22
CA ALA A 46 25.81 -38.61 -17.39
C ALA A 46 24.63 -37.78 -17.92
N SER A 47 24.56 -37.66 -19.25
CA SER A 47 23.47 -37.00 -19.98
C SER A 47 22.09 -37.56 -19.61
N PRO A 48 21.06 -36.72 -19.39
CA PRO A 48 19.70 -37.22 -19.24
C PRO A 48 19.14 -37.69 -20.58
N THR A 49 18.66 -38.94 -20.59
CA THR A 49 17.88 -39.54 -21.67
C THR A 49 16.60 -38.73 -21.91
N ALA A 50 16.29 -38.46 -23.19
CA ALA A 50 15.09 -37.73 -23.60
C ALA A 50 13.81 -38.44 -23.11
N PRO A 51 12.77 -37.69 -22.67
CA PRO A 51 11.48 -38.27 -22.28
C PRO A 51 10.72 -38.81 -23.49
N PRO A 52 9.81 -39.80 -23.31
CA PRO A 52 9.07 -40.40 -24.40
C PRO A 52 8.08 -39.41 -25.03
N THR A 53 8.05 -39.39 -26.37
CA THR A 53 7.05 -38.69 -27.17
C THR A 53 5.66 -39.26 -26.89
N ILE A 54 4.81 -38.51 -26.19
CA ILE A 54 3.37 -38.82 -26.09
C ILE A 54 2.68 -38.27 -27.33
N THR A 55 2.35 -39.16 -28.26
CA THR A 55 1.47 -38.87 -29.39
C THR A 55 0.05 -38.59 -28.88
N ARG A 56 -0.34 -37.32 -28.80
CA ARG A 56 -1.74 -36.93 -28.52
C ARG A 56 -2.57 -37.10 -29.79
N THR A 57 -3.31 -38.21 -29.86
CA THR A 57 -4.43 -38.35 -30.79
C THR A 57 -5.51 -37.33 -30.41
N ALA A 58 -5.69 -36.30 -31.24
CA ALA A 58 -6.77 -35.33 -31.08
C ALA A 58 -8.07 -35.93 -31.64
N THR A 59 -8.99 -36.30 -30.76
CA THR A 59 -10.39 -36.56 -31.13
C THR A 59 -11.10 -35.20 -31.25
N PRO A 60 -11.66 -34.83 -32.42
CA PRO A 60 -12.41 -33.58 -32.53
C PRO A 60 -13.75 -33.69 -31.81
N LEU A 61 -14.03 -32.74 -30.90
CA LEU A 61 -15.35 -32.56 -30.30
C LEU A 61 -16.35 -32.02 -31.36
N PRO A 62 -17.62 -32.47 -31.35
CA PRO A 62 -18.63 -31.93 -32.25
C PRO A 62 -18.99 -30.48 -31.87
N ALA A 63 -18.94 -29.59 -32.84
CA ALA A 63 -19.39 -28.20 -32.69
C ALA A 63 -20.91 -28.19 -32.44
N THR A 64 -21.32 -27.80 -31.24
CA THR A 64 -22.74 -27.57 -30.94
C THR A 64 -23.05 -26.11 -31.24
N GLN A 65 -23.85 -25.88 -32.29
CA GLN A 65 -24.32 -24.55 -32.68
C GLN A 65 -25.36 -24.05 -31.66
N PRO A 66 -25.29 -22.79 -31.19
CA PRO A 66 -26.34 -22.23 -30.33
C PRO A 66 -27.65 -22.07 -31.11
N PRO A 67 -28.82 -22.26 -30.46
CA PRO A 67 -30.11 -22.20 -31.13
C PRO A 67 -30.46 -20.78 -31.60
N PRO A 68 -31.31 -20.64 -32.64
CA PRO A 68 -31.77 -19.33 -33.10
C PRO A 68 -32.70 -18.68 -32.08
N PHE A 69 -32.50 -17.39 -31.82
CA PHE A 69 -33.38 -16.58 -30.98
C PHE A 69 -34.69 -16.27 -31.70
N THR A 70 -35.78 -16.89 -31.27
CA THR A 70 -37.14 -16.55 -31.69
C THR A 70 -37.62 -15.33 -30.89
N ALA A 71 -37.87 -14.20 -31.56
CA ALA A 71 -38.45 -13.02 -30.94
C ALA A 71 -39.93 -13.29 -30.59
N THR A 72 -40.27 -13.22 -29.29
CA THR A 72 -41.65 -13.28 -28.80
C THR A 72 -42.17 -11.85 -28.61
N PRO A 73 -43.38 -11.49 -29.07
CA PRO A 73 -43.89 -10.13 -28.94
C PRO A 73 -44.22 -9.77 -27.49
N ILE A 74 -43.79 -8.58 -27.07
CA ILE A 74 -44.04 -7.99 -25.75
C ILE A 74 -45.48 -7.43 -25.72
N PRO A 75 -46.32 -7.76 -24.73
CA PRO A 75 -47.63 -7.13 -24.58
C PRO A 75 -47.48 -5.67 -24.15
N THR A 76 -48.19 -4.78 -24.84
CA THR A 76 -48.32 -3.36 -24.51
C THR A 76 -49.06 -3.18 -23.20
N ALA A 77 -48.36 -2.83 -22.13
CA ALA A 77 -48.97 -2.35 -20.89
C ALA A 77 -49.04 -0.82 -20.91
N THR A 78 -50.23 -0.29 -21.18
CA THR A 78 -50.58 1.11 -20.95
C THR A 78 -50.68 1.34 -19.44
N SER A 79 -49.67 1.98 -18.85
CA SER A 79 -49.76 2.54 -17.50
C SER A 79 -49.45 4.04 -17.54
N SER A 80 -50.38 4.79 -16.96
CA SER A 80 -50.40 6.25 -16.86
C SER A 80 -49.16 6.79 -16.12
N PRO A 81 -48.55 7.91 -16.53
CA PRO A 81 -47.36 8.44 -15.86
C PRO A 81 -47.72 8.97 -14.47
N THR A 82 -47.23 8.30 -13.43
CA THR A 82 -47.10 8.88 -12.09
C THR A 82 -45.93 9.88 -12.15
N PRO A 83 -46.06 11.12 -11.64
CA PRO A 83 -44.96 12.09 -11.69
C PRO A 83 -43.77 11.55 -10.88
N ALA A 84 -42.66 11.32 -11.57
CA ALA A 84 -41.40 10.94 -10.95
C ALA A 84 -40.89 12.09 -10.06
N PRO A 85 -40.30 11.80 -8.88
CA PRO A 85 -39.65 12.84 -8.09
C PRO A 85 -38.55 13.48 -8.95
N THR A 86 -38.64 14.78 -9.14
CA THR A 86 -37.60 15.57 -9.78
C THR A 86 -36.37 15.56 -8.86
N PHE A 87 -35.38 14.74 -9.18
CA PHE A 87 -34.05 14.89 -8.61
C PHE A 87 -33.51 16.23 -9.12
N THR A 88 -33.51 17.23 -8.25
CA THR A 88 -32.71 18.44 -8.48
C THR A 88 -31.25 17.98 -8.55
N PRO A 89 -30.52 18.16 -9.65
CA PRO A 89 -29.09 17.88 -9.64
C PRO A 89 -28.47 18.82 -8.61
N SER A 90 -28.04 18.25 -7.49
CA SER A 90 -27.10 18.94 -6.59
C SER A 90 -25.90 19.33 -7.45
N PRO A 91 -25.42 20.59 -7.39
CA PRO A 91 -24.31 21.00 -8.23
C PRO A 91 -23.14 20.07 -7.96
N THR A 92 -22.72 19.33 -9.00
CA THR A 92 -21.43 18.65 -9.00
C THR A 92 -20.40 19.70 -8.57
N PRO A 93 -19.68 19.51 -7.45
CA PRO A 93 -18.63 20.46 -7.09
C PRO A 93 -17.68 20.51 -8.29
N LEU A 94 -17.58 21.70 -8.88
CA LEU A 94 -16.62 21.99 -9.94
C LEU A 94 -15.27 21.44 -9.46
N PRO A 95 -14.50 20.70 -10.28
CA PRO A 95 -13.17 20.27 -9.89
C PRO A 95 -12.44 21.53 -9.44
N THR A 96 -12.21 21.60 -8.13
CA THR A 96 -11.43 22.67 -7.53
C THR A 96 -10.13 22.61 -8.31
N THR A 97 -9.84 23.68 -9.05
CA THR A 97 -8.59 23.90 -9.79
C THR A 97 -7.50 23.21 -9.01
N ALA A 98 -6.92 22.17 -9.61
CA ALA A 98 -5.90 21.35 -8.97
C ALA A 98 -4.85 22.30 -8.40
N ALA A 99 -4.94 22.57 -7.09
CA ALA A 99 -3.83 23.13 -6.36
C ALA A 99 -2.66 22.25 -6.76
N LEU A 100 -1.53 22.88 -7.15
CA LEU A 100 -0.28 22.16 -7.41
C LEU A 100 -0.20 21.02 -6.38
N CYS A 101 -0.03 19.79 -6.85
CA CYS A 101 -0.36 18.57 -6.10
C CYS A 101 0.26 18.49 -4.68
N THR A 102 1.22 19.36 -4.39
CA THR A 102 1.92 19.60 -3.13
C THR A 102 1.05 20.18 -1.98
N ASP A 103 -0.12 20.77 -2.24
CA ASP A 103 -0.96 21.40 -1.18
C ASP A 103 -2.32 20.73 -0.95
N ARG A 104 -2.57 19.56 -1.55
CA ARG A 104 -3.83 18.84 -1.34
C ARG A 104 -3.87 18.19 0.05
N ILE A 105 -4.69 18.75 0.92
CA ILE A 105 -4.99 18.26 2.27
C ILE A 105 -6.49 17.96 2.32
N PRO A 106 -6.91 16.69 2.23
CA PRO A 106 -8.32 16.32 2.34
C PRO A 106 -8.87 16.57 3.75
N SER A 107 -10.19 16.77 3.83
CA SER A 107 -10.90 16.78 5.10
C SER A 107 -10.80 15.39 5.76
N PRO A 108 -10.68 15.28 7.09
CA PRO A 108 -10.72 13.99 7.79
C PRO A 108 -11.98 13.16 7.47
N ASP A 109 -13.10 13.82 7.16
CA ASP A 109 -14.36 13.15 6.85
C ASP A 109 -14.50 12.76 5.37
N ASP A 110 -13.57 13.18 4.51
CA ASP A 110 -13.54 12.78 3.10
C ASP A 110 -12.82 11.44 2.97
N LEU A 111 -13.59 10.35 2.98
CA LEU A 111 -13.06 8.99 2.85
C LEU A 111 -12.86 8.54 1.40
N LEU A 112 -13.38 9.30 0.43
CA LEU A 112 -13.39 8.93 -0.99
C LEU A 112 -12.35 9.72 -1.80
N VAL A 113 -11.30 10.17 -1.10
CA VAL A 113 -10.20 10.93 -1.68
C VAL A 113 -9.44 10.06 -2.66
N VAL A 114 -9.55 10.38 -3.94
CA VAL A 114 -8.80 9.67 -4.99
C VAL A 114 -7.33 10.07 -4.93
N VAL A 115 -6.43 9.08 -4.79
CA VAL A 115 -4.97 9.25 -4.86
C VAL A 115 -4.44 8.31 -5.94
N THR A 116 -3.67 8.84 -6.89
CA THR A 116 -3.16 8.06 -8.04
C THR A 116 -1.78 8.53 -8.43
N GLY A 117 -1.16 7.92 -9.44
CA GLY A 117 0.07 8.44 -10.05
C GLY A 117 -0.04 9.88 -10.62
N ILE A 118 -1.27 10.41 -10.75
CA ILE A 118 -1.55 11.79 -11.18
C ILE A 118 -1.94 12.67 -9.98
N TYR A 119 -2.80 12.17 -9.10
CA TYR A 119 -3.33 12.93 -7.96
C TYR A 119 -2.53 12.65 -6.69
N ALA A 120 -1.74 13.64 -6.25
CA ALA A 120 -0.94 13.55 -5.04
C ALA A 120 -1.62 14.21 -3.82
N LEU A 121 -1.18 13.81 -2.64
CA LEU A 121 -1.41 14.48 -1.36
C LEU A 121 -0.23 15.37 -0.99
N SER A 122 -0.51 16.38 -0.17
CA SER A 122 0.52 17.24 0.38
C SER A 122 1.53 16.45 1.21
N ALA A 123 2.79 16.88 1.21
CA ALA A 123 3.81 16.38 2.14
C ALA A 123 3.47 16.63 3.61
N ARG A 124 2.56 17.58 3.87
CA ARG A 124 2.07 17.96 5.20
C ARG A 124 0.84 17.18 5.64
N TYR A 125 0.24 16.38 4.75
CA TYR A 125 -0.96 15.65 5.10
C TYR A 125 -0.62 14.42 5.96
N GLU A 126 -1.21 14.40 7.14
CA GLU A 126 -1.24 13.29 8.08
C GLU A 126 -2.67 13.19 8.64
N PRO A 127 -3.28 11.99 8.68
CA PRO A 127 -4.60 11.83 9.27
C PRO A 127 -4.58 12.14 10.77
N PRO A 128 -5.58 12.85 11.31
CA PRO A 128 -5.58 13.28 12.70
C PRO A 128 -5.84 12.16 13.72
N ASP A 129 -6.31 11.00 13.26
CA ASP A 129 -6.90 9.92 14.05
C ASP A 129 -6.20 8.57 13.83
N ILE A 130 -4.88 8.58 13.57
CA ILE A 130 -4.10 7.35 13.44
C ILE A 130 -3.94 6.63 14.79
N VAL A 131 -4.13 5.32 14.78
CA VAL A 131 -4.00 4.44 15.94
C VAL A 131 -3.10 3.24 15.61
N PRO A 132 -2.34 2.69 16.57
CA PRO A 132 -1.54 1.48 16.35
C PRO A 132 -2.42 0.26 16.04
N LEU A 133 -2.06 -0.51 15.01
CA LEU A 133 -2.75 -1.77 14.71
C LEU A 133 -2.54 -2.82 15.82
N SER A 134 -1.41 -2.77 16.52
CA SER A 134 -1.08 -3.66 17.64
C SER A 134 -2.04 -3.55 18.82
N ASP A 135 -2.78 -2.45 18.93
CA ASP A 135 -3.77 -2.25 19.99
C ASP A 135 -5.04 -3.10 19.75
N PHE A 136 -5.25 -3.55 18.51
CA PHE A 136 -6.46 -4.25 18.06
C PHE A 136 -6.20 -5.67 17.56
N PHE A 137 -4.97 -5.97 17.15
CA PHE A 137 -4.58 -7.22 16.52
C PHE A 137 -3.33 -7.81 17.17
N GLY A 138 -3.33 -9.13 17.34
CA GLY A 138 -2.21 -9.88 17.89
C GLY A 138 -1.00 -9.95 16.93
N PRO A 139 0.17 -10.39 17.44
CA PRO A 139 1.40 -10.50 16.66
C PRO A 139 1.35 -11.59 15.58
N ASP A 140 0.33 -12.45 15.59
CA ASP A 140 0.02 -13.41 14.55
C ASP A 140 -0.62 -12.74 13.32
N VAL A 141 -1.37 -11.66 13.53
CA VAL A 141 -2.02 -10.88 12.47
C VAL A 141 -1.14 -9.71 12.02
N THR A 142 -0.54 -8.93 12.91
CA THR A 142 0.33 -7.81 12.51
C THR A 142 1.78 -8.27 12.33
N LYS A 143 2.33 -8.15 11.12
CA LYS A 143 3.70 -8.58 10.79
C LYS A 143 4.57 -7.42 10.30
N GLY A 144 5.87 -7.55 10.54
CA GLY A 144 6.87 -6.57 10.12
C GLY A 144 6.98 -5.40 11.10
N TYR A 145 7.16 -4.20 10.55
CA TYR A 145 7.31 -3.00 11.37
C TYR A 145 5.97 -2.60 12.00
N PRO A 146 5.98 -2.04 13.24
CA PRO A 146 4.78 -1.47 13.84
C PRO A 146 4.09 -0.53 12.86
N SER A 147 2.80 -0.75 12.65
CA SER A 147 2.02 -0.01 11.68
C SER A 147 0.77 0.57 12.33
N THR A 148 0.32 1.68 11.78
CA THR A 148 -0.81 2.47 12.27
C THR A 148 -1.88 2.54 11.19
N ILE A 149 -3.11 2.87 11.56
CA ILE A 149 -4.23 3.05 10.63
C ILE A 149 -5.18 4.10 11.20
N ARG A 150 -6.01 4.76 10.37
CA ARG A 150 -7.07 5.63 10.90
C ARG A 150 -8.07 4.83 11.72
N ALA A 151 -8.53 5.42 12.83
CA ALA A 151 -9.48 4.79 13.74
C ALA A 151 -10.77 4.30 13.05
N ILE A 152 -11.25 5.02 12.03
CA ILE A 152 -12.46 4.65 11.28
C ILE A 152 -12.36 3.29 10.56
N VAL A 153 -11.14 2.83 10.26
CA VAL A 153 -10.90 1.55 9.56
C VAL A 153 -10.85 0.37 10.52
N VAL A 154 -10.62 0.59 11.81
CA VAL A 154 -10.38 -0.47 12.80
C VAL A 154 -11.53 -1.47 12.85
N GLU A 155 -12.76 -0.98 13.05
CA GLU A 155 -13.92 -1.86 13.23
C GLU A 155 -14.25 -2.66 11.94
N PRO A 156 -14.32 -2.04 10.74
CA PRO A 156 -14.38 -2.78 9.47
C PRO A 156 -13.28 -3.83 9.31
N LEU A 157 -12.04 -3.48 9.65
CA LEU A 157 -10.88 -4.36 9.50
C LEU A 157 -10.95 -5.55 10.47
N GLN A 158 -11.40 -5.34 11.71
CA GLN A 158 -11.62 -6.43 12.67
C GLN A 158 -12.67 -7.43 12.17
N ARG A 159 -13.78 -6.94 11.60
CA ARG A 159 -14.79 -7.82 10.99
C ARG A 159 -14.22 -8.61 9.81
N LEU A 160 -13.46 -7.95 8.93
CA LEU A 160 -12.84 -8.60 7.78
C LEU A 160 -11.84 -9.70 8.21
N ILE A 161 -10.98 -9.41 9.18
CA ILE A 161 -10.03 -10.39 9.73
C ILE A 161 -10.76 -11.56 10.39
N GLY A 162 -11.79 -11.28 11.20
CA GLY A 162 -12.59 -12.31 11.87
C GLY A 162 -13.26 -13.26 10.86
N ASP A 163 -13.83 -12.72 9.78
CA ASP A 163 -14.42 -13.50 8.71
C ASP A 163 -13.38 -14.39 8.00
N MET A 164 -12.21 -13.84 7.66
CA MET A 164 -11.12 -14.61 7.06
C MET A 164 -10.69 -15.77 7.95
N GLN A 165 -10.52 -15.52 9.26
CA GLN A 165 -10.13 -16.55 10.23
C GLN A 165 -11.21 -17.62 10.40
N ALA A 166 -12.49 -17.24 10.43
CA ALA A 166 -13.62 -18.17 10.43
C ALA A 166 -13.68 -19.02 9.14
N GLY A 167 -13.23 -18.45 8.01
CA GLY A 167 -13.01 -19.16 6.75
C GLY A 167 -11.77 -20.05 6.70
N GLY A 168 -11.03 -20.21 7.82
CA GLY A 168 -9.82 -21.04 7.89
C GLY A 168 -8.54 -20.34 7.42
N LEU A 169 -8.61 -19.08 6.99
CA LEU A 169 -7.45 -18.32 6.55
C LEU A 169 -6.61 -17.83 7.74
N ARG A 170 -5.38 -17.39 7.45
CA ARG A 170 -4.45 -16.79 8.41
C ARG A 170 -3.92 -15.46 7.84
N PRO A 171 -4.76 -14.41 7.76
CA PRO A 171 -4.35 -13.14 7.18
C PRO A 171 -3.28 -12.46 8.02
N GLN A 172 -2.34 -11.80 7.34
CA GLN A 172 -1.32 -10.97 7.98
C GLN A 172 -1.42 -9.54 7.44
N ILE A 173 -1.47 -8.54 8.31
CA ILE A 173 -1.31 -7.14 7.92
C ILE A 173 0.18 -6.84 7.92
N ILE A 174 0.71 -6.48 6.76
CA ILE A 174 2.13 -6.17 6.56
C ILE A 174 2.42 -4.67 6.54
N SER A 175 1.42 -3.84 6.21
CA SER A 175 1.57 -2.39 6.21
C SER A 175 0.21 -1.68 6.28
N GLY A 176 0.19 -0.50 6.90
CA GLY A 176 -0.95 0.41 7.04
C GLY A 176 -0.55 1.82 6.62
N TYR A 177 -0.81 2.84 7.46
CA TYR A 177 -0.42 4.22 7.19
C TYR A 177 1.08 4.34 6.90
N ARG A 178 1.38 5.14 5.88
CA ARG A 178 2.75 5.50 5.49
C ARG A 178 2.82 6.99 5.21
N SER A 179 3.64 7.70 5.97
CA SER A 179 3.84 9.13 5.78
C SER A 179 4.52 9.44 4.44
N TYR A 180 4.39 10.70 4.01
CA TYR A 180 5.08 11.19 2.81
C TYR A 180 6.59 10.93 2.86
N SER A 181 7.24 11.22 4.00
CA SER A 181 8.69 11.04 4.16
C SER A 181 9.10 9.57 4.12
N SER A 182 8.32 8.68 4.74
CA SER A 182 8.54 7.23 4.62
C SER A 182 8.37 6.74 3.17
N GLN A 183 7.41 7.29 2.43
CA GLN A 183 7.26 6.98 1.00
C GLN A 183 8.43 7.51 0.17
N ALA A 184 9.00 8.67 0.50
CA ALA A 184 10.20 9.20 -0.16
C ALA A 184 11.41 8.28 0.01
N ILE A 185 11.61 7.74 1.21
CA ILE A 185 12.68 6.77 1.47
C ILE A 185 12.42 5.47 0.68
N ALA A 186 11.17 4.98 0.66
CA ALA A 186 10.81 3.78 -0.09
C ALA A 186 11.03 3.94 -1.60
N PHE A 187 10.58 5.07 -2.16
CA PHE A 187 10.74 5.39 -3.58
C PHE A 187 12.23 5.54 -3.95
N GLN A 188 13.01 6.24 -3.12
CA GLN A 188 14.44 6.45 -3.35
C GLN A 188 15.21 5.13 -3.45
N LYS A 189 14.89 4.14 -2.60
CA LYS A 189 15.47 2.79 -2.70
C LYS A 189 15.27 2.15 -4.07
N TRP A 190 14.11 2.35 -4.67
CA TRP A 190 13.81 1.82 -6.01
C TRP A 190 14.45 2.66 -7.12
N VAL A 191 14.59 3.97 -6.95
CA VAL A 191 15.38 4.81 -7.87
C VAL A 191 16.83 4.35 -7.91
N GLU A 192 17.41 4.02 -6.77
CA GLU A 192 18.80 3.54 -6.69
C GLU A 192 18.97 2.14 -7.27
N ARG A 193 17.98 1.26 -7.10
CA ARG A 193 18.06 -0.15 -7.49
C ARG A 193 17.62 -0.41 -8.94
N GLU A 194 16.51 0.17 -9.36
CA GLU A 194 15.88 -0.02 -10.66
C GLU A 194 15.33 1.32 -11.19
N PRO A 195 16.20 2.29 -11.53
CA PRO A 195 15.82 3.67 -11.84
C PRO A 195 14.76 3.76 -12.94
N GLU A 196 14.87 2.94 -13.99
CA GLU A 196 13.93 2.92 -15.12
C GLU A 196 12.54 2.37 -14.75
N ARG A 197 12.44 1.63 -13.65
CA ARG A 197 11.21 0.96 -13.20
C ARG A 197 10.69 1.48 -11.87
N ALA A 198 11.37 2.45 -11.25
CA ALA A 198 11.06 2.91 -9.90
C ALA A 198 9.61 3.35 -9.73
N THR A 199 9.03 4.08 -10.70
CA THR A 199 7.63 4.52 -10.67
C THR A 199 6.61 3.42 -10.93
N MET A 200 7.04 2.28 -11.48
CA MET A 200 6.20 1.08 -11.60
C MET A 200 6.22 0.24 -10.31
N LEU A 201 7.36 0.22 -9.63
CA LEU A 201 7.59 -0.60 -8.43
C LEU A 201 7.17 0.12 -7.14
N SER A 202 7.14 1.45 -7.15
CA SER A 202 6.80 2.24 -5.99
C SER A 202 6.16 3.58 -6.37
N ALA A 203 5.13 3.95 -5.64
CA ALA A 203 4.50 5.26 -5.80
C ALA A 203 5.50 6.39 -5.46
N ARG A 204 5.39 7.53 -6.16
CA ARG A 204 6.08 8.75 -5.75
C ARG A 204 5.54 9.24 -4.40
N PRO A 205 6.32 10.01 -3.62
CA PRO A 205 5.83 10.65 -2.41
C PRO A 205 4.58 11.48 -2.69
N GLY A 206 3.55 11.35 -1.85
CA GLY A 206 2.24 11.98 -2.07
C GLY A 206 1.29 11.16 -2.94
N HIS A 207 1.77 10.19 -3.72
CA HIS A 207 0.95 9.42 -4.66
C HIS A 207 0.59 8.01 -4.15
N SER A 208 0.82 7.73 -2.85
CA SER A 208 0.47 6.45 -2.23
C SER A 208 -0.82 6.58 -1.45
N GLU A 209 -1.78 5.69 -1.69
CA GLU A 209 -3.03 5.62 -0.92
C GLU A 209 -2.77 5.32 0.57
N HIS A 210 -1.67 4.65 0.91
CA HIS A 210 -1.26 4.45 2.30
C HIS A 210 -1.12 5.76 3.09
N GLN A 211 -0.87 6.89 2.44
CA GLN A 211 -0.81 8.17 3.11
C GLN A 211 -2.19 8.65 3.61
N LEU A 212 -3.30 8.15 3.05
CA LEU A 212 -4.65 8.39 3.59
C LEU A 212 -4.86 7.73 4.95
N GLY A 213 -4.05 6.73 5.30
CA GLY A 213 -4.25 5.93 6.51
C GLY A 213 -5.53 5.09 6.49
N THR A 214 -6.14 4.92 5.32
CA THR A 214 -7.31 4.05 5.11
C THR A 214 -6.98 2.77 4.35
N THR A 215 -5.72 2.59 3.92
CA THR A 215 -5.24 1.44 3.16
C THR A 215 -4.42 0.51 4.05
N VAL A 216 -4.61 -0.80 3.87
CA VAL A 216 -3.80 -1.85 4.47
C VAL A 216 -3.31 -2.83 3.40
N ASP A 217 -2.05 -3.24 3.52
CA ASP A 217 -1.50 -4.34 2.74
C ASP A 217 -1.63 -5.65 3.53
N PHE A 218 -2.14 -6.69 2.85
CA PHE A 218 -2.21 -8.03 3.39
C PHE A 218 -1.11 -8.93 2.82
N GLY A 219 -0.58 -9.79 3.68
CA GLY A 219 0.19 -10.98 3.34
C GLY A 219 -0.48 -12.24 3.85
N SER A 220 0.13 -13.38 3.54
CA SER A 220 -0.22 -14.70 4.08
C SER A 220 1.06 -15.46 4.38
N PRO A 221 1.13 -16.23 5.48
CA PRO A 221 2.29 -17.07 5.79
C PRO A 221 2.62 -18.06 4.66
N THR A 222 1.62 -18.47 3.86
CA THR A 222 1.80 -19.42 2.75
C THR A 222 2.29 -18.77 1.45
N LEU A 223 2.36 -17.44 1.34
CA LEU A 223 2.85 -16.78 0.12
C LEU A 223 4.33 -17.07 -0.14
N TYR A 224 5.12 -17.37 0.90
CA TYR A 224 6.55 -17.67 0.77
C TYR A 224 6.83 -19.14 0.46
N GLU A 225 5.93 -20.06 0.80
CA GLU A 225 6.12 -21.51 0.66
C GLU A 225 5.73 -22.04 -0.73
N TYR A 226 5.01 -21.26 -1.53
CA TYR A 226 4.35 -21.74 -2.75
C TYR A 226 4.84 -21.10 -4.07
N VAL A 227 6.04 -20.50 -4.08
CA VAL A 227 6.68 -19.98 -5.31
C VAL A 227 7.32 -21.11 -6.17
N GLU A 228 7.38 -22.35 -5.65
CA GLU A 228 7.81 -23.54 -6.41
C GLU A 228 6.65 -24.54 -6.59
N GLY A 229 5.78 -24.29 -7.58
CA GLY A 229 5.13 -25.38 -8.32
C GLY A 229 3.70 -25.82 -8.00
N ALA A 230 2.85 -25.02 -7.34
CA ALA A 230 1.41 -25.29 -7.31
C ALA A 230 0.59 -24.17 -7.96
N GLU A 231 -0.51 -24.54 -8.64
CA GLU A 231 -1.49 -23.63 -9.24
C GLU A 231 -1.86 -22.50 -8.25
N PRO A 232 -1.86 -21.24 -8.70
CA PRO A 232 -1.65 -20.08 -7.84
C PRO A 232 -2.85 -19.86 -6.92
N THR A 233 -2.57 -19.51 -5.64
CA THR A 233 -3.03 -18.32 -4.85
C THR A 233 -4.42 -17.70 -5.07
N LEU A 234 -5.28 -18.31 -5.87
CA LEU A 234 -6.56 -17.78 -6.30
C LEU A 234 -7.53 -17.78 -5.14
N GLU A 235 -7.40 -18.69 -4.17
CA GLU A 235 -8.33 -18.80 -3.04
C GLU A 235 -8.25 -17.60 -2.08
N PHE A 236 -7.06 -17.18 -1.64
CA PHE A 236 -6.91 -15.99 -0.77
C PHE A 236 -7.38 -14.72 -1.50
N HIS A 237 -6.97 -14.53 -2.76
CA HIS A 237 -7.34 -13.37 -3.56
C HIS A 237 -8.84 -13.36 -3.91
N THR A 238 -9.42 -14.51 -4.26
CA THR A 238 -10.86 -14.64 -4.60
C THR A 238 -11.72 -14.50 -3.35
N TYR A 239 -11.30 -15.06 -2.20
CA TYR A 239 -11.98 -14.86 -0.93
C TYR A 239 -11.96 -13.39 -0.52
N PHE A 240 -10.78 -12.75 -0.61
CA PHE A 240 -10.59 -11.32 -0.37
C PHE A 240 -11.56 -10.49 -1.22
N LEU A 241 -11.54 -10.66 -2.54
CA LEU A 241 -12.41 -9.92 -3.47
C LEU A 241 -13.91 -10.20 -3.28
N LYS A 242 -14.28 -11.42 -2.86
CA LYS A 242 -15.68 -11.78 -2.58
C LYS A 242 -16.20 -11.10 -1.31
N ARG A 243 -15.34 -10.89 -0.31
CA ARG A 243 -15.76 -10.43 1.02
C ARG A 243 -15.61 -8.92 1.25
N LEU A 244 -14.74 -8.22 0.52
CA LEU A 244 -14.56 -6.75 0.62
C LEU A 244 -15.88 -5.97 0.52
N ARG A 245 -16.75 -6.35 -0.43
CA ARG A 245 -18.03 -5.65 -0.68
C ARG A 245 -18.99 -5.65 0.52
N GLY A 246 -18.79 -6.51 1.52
CA GLY A 246 -19.62 -6.56 2.73
C GLY A 246 -19.14 -5.70 3.89
N HIS A 247 -17.90 -5.17 3.82
CA HIS A 247 -17.24 -4.54 4.97
C HIS A 247 -16.92 -3.06 4.80
N GLY A 248 -17.30 -2.45 3.67
CA GLY A 248 -17.03 -1.03 3.41
C GLY A 248 -15.58 -0.76 3.03
N CYS A 249 -14.88 -1.78 2.53
CA CYS A 249 -13.55 -1.69 1.93
C CYS A 249 -13.63 -1.84 0.41
#